data_AF-A0A7S3SW36-F1
#
_entry.id   AF-A0A7S3SW36-F1
#
_cell.length_a   1.000
_cell.length_b   1.000
_cell.length_c   1.000
_cell.angle_alpha   90.00
_cell.angle_beta   90.00
_cell.angle_gamma   90.00
#
_symmetry.space_group_name_H-M   'P 1'
#
loop_
_entity.id
_entity.type
_entity.pdbx_description
1 polymer ?
#
loop_
_entity_poly.entity_id
_entity_poly.type
_entity_poly.pdbx_seq_one_letter_code
_entity_poly.pdbx_strand_id
1 'polypeptide(L)'
;LASLLANGFCANTVHFGSGGGLLQKVNRDSLSVAFKCCAMYVGDKCFSIGKDPIAGGKKSYPGNPPVIRDAAGVLRNRGKYNEKGEMLEAHPMSNEEFRTGVKGDVLRTVFKDGKMVYDQ
;
A
#
# COMPACT_ATOMS: atom_id res chain seq x y z
N LEU A 1 5.93 4.47 -28.70
CA LEU A 1 6.08 5.88 -29.14
C LEU A 1 7.39 6.17 -29.86
N ALA A 2 8.54 5.63 -29.43
CA ALA A 2 9.86 5.94 -30.01
C ALA A 2 9.89 5.88 -31.56
N SER A 3 9.37 4.79 -32.16
CA SER A 3 9.36 4.63 -33.62
C SER A 3 8.46 5.64 -34.35
N LEU A 4 7.35 6.07 -33.77
CA LEU A 4 6.47 7.07 -34.39
C LEU A 4 7.18 8.42 -34.49
N LEU A 5 7.81 8.85 -33.39
CA LEU A 5 8.53 10.12 -33.32
C LEU A 5 9.76 10.11 -34.25
N ALA A 6 10.50 9.01 -34.27
CA ALA A 6 11.67 8.86 -35.15
C ALA A 6 11.33 8.95 -36.65
N ASN A 7 10.10 8.61 -37.03
CA ASN A 7 9.61 8.69 -38.41
C ASN A 7 8.79 9.96 -38.68
N GLY A 8 8.77 10.93 -37.76
CA GLY A 8 8.08 12.21 -37.95
C GLY A 8 6.55 12.15 -37.85
N PHE A 9 5.99 11.03 -37.35
CA PHE A 9 4.54 10.89 -37.19
C PHE A 9 4.07 11.52 -35.87
N CYS A 10 2.93 12.23 -35.92
CA CYS A 10 2.28 12.80 -34.75
C CYS A 10 1.65 11.69 -33.89
N ALA A 11 1.98 11.63 -32.60
CA ALA A 11 1.40 10.63 -31.69
C ALA A 11 -0.10 10.85 -31.44
N ASN A 12 -0.58 12.10 -31.52
CA ASN A 12 -1.99 12.43 -31.25
C ASN A 12 -2.96 11.92 -32.32
N THR A 13 -2.46 11.53 -33.50
CA THR A 13 -3.30 11.02 -34.60
C THR A 13 -3.38 9.50 -34.62
N VAL A 14 -2.81 8.82 -33.61
CA VAL A 14 -2.75 7.36 -33.55
C VAL A 14 -3.47 6.85 -32.30
N HIS A 15 -4.28 5.81 -32.48
CA HIS A 15 -4.95 5.10 -31.40
C HIS A 15 -4.25 3.76 -31.14
N PHE A 16 -3.96 3.46 -29.88
CA PHE A 16 -3.37 2.20 -29.48
C PHE A 16 -4.41 1.29 -28.83
N GLY A 17 -4.54 0.07 -29.33
CA GLY A 17 -5.32 -0.98 -28.70
C GLY A 17 -4.41 -1.99 -27.99
N SER A 18 -4.70 -2.30 -26.73
CA SER A 18 -4.03 -3.38 -26.00
C SER A 18 -5.09 -4.30 -25.39
N GLY A 19 -5.19 -5.53 -25.90
CA GLY A 19 -6.11 -6.55 -25.40
C GLY A 19 -5.49 -7.35 -24.25
N GLY A 20 -5.08 -8.57 -24.53
CA GLY A 20 -4.52 -9.48 -23.52
C GLY A 20 -3.30 -8.90 -22.78
N GLY A 21 -2.52 -8.01 -23.39
CA GLY A 21 -1.41 -7.33 -22.72
C GLY A 21 -1.86 -6.43 -21.56
N LEU A 22 -2.98 -5.72 -21.71
CA LEU A 22 -3.52 -4.83 -20.69
C LEU A 22 -4.34 -5.58 -19.64
N LEU A 23 -5.12 -6.58 -20.07
CA LEU A 23 -6.15 -7.18 -19.23
C LEU A 23 -5.79 -8.57 -18.66
N GLN A 24 -4.83 -9.28 -19.26
CA GLN A 24 -4.58 -10.70 -18.94
C GLN A 24 -3.12 -11.01 -18.61
N LYS A 25 -2.15 -10.27 -19.16
CA LYS A 25 -0.72 -10.43 -18.87
C LYS A 25 -0.30 -9.73 -17.56
N VAL A 26 -1.15 -9.81 -16.55
CA VAL A 26 -0.90 -9.33 -15.18
C VAL A 26 -1.26 -10.44 -14.22
N ASN A 27 -0.50 -10.57 -13.14
CA ASN A 27 -0.82 -11.48 -12.05
C ASN A 27 -0.58 -10.79 -10.71
N ARG A 28 -0.98 -11.46 -9.61
CA ARG A 28 -0.81 -10.95 -8.24
C ARG A 28 0.61 -10.45 -7.95
N ASP A 29 1.60 -11.17 -8.46
CA ASP A 29 3.03 -10.92 -8.19
C ASP A 29 3.59 -9.77 -9.02
N SER A 30 2.94 -9.36 -10.11
CA SER A 30 3.33 -8.20 -10.91
C SER A 30 3.50 -6.94 -10.08
N LEU A 31 2.71 -6.77 -9.02
CA LEU A 31 2.84 -5.69 -8.04
C LEU A 31 3.14 -6.20 -6.62
N SER A 32 3.44 -7.50 -6.46
CA SER A 32 3.64 -8.14 -5.16
C SER A 32 2.48 -7.91 -4.17
N VAL A 33 1.23 -7.88 -4.68
CA VAL A 33 0.04 -7.65 -3.85
C VAL A 33 -0.16 -8.80 -2.89
N ALA A 34 -0.27 -8.52 -1.60
CA ALA A 34 -0.19 -9.57 -0.61
C ALA A 34 -0.84 -9.17 0.73
N PHE A 35 -1.63 -10.06 1.31
CA PHE A 35 -2.21 -9.89 2.66
C PHE A 35 -1.42 -10.67 3.72
N LYS A 36 -1.19 -10.07 4.89
CA LYS A 36 -0.52 -10.70 6.04
C LYS A 36 -1.14 -10.18 7.33
N CYS A 37 -1.22 -11.03 8.35
CA CYS A 37 -1.45 -10.57 9.71
C CYS A 37 -0.28 -9.68 10.15
N CYS A 38 -0.59 -8.48 10.64
CA CYS A 38 0.42 -7.51 11.10
C CYS A 38 0.32 -7.23 12.60
N ALA A 39 -0.81 -7.48 13.26
CA ALA A 39 -0.98 -7.22 14.69
C ALA A 39 -1.97 -8.20 15.32
N MET A 40 -1.79 -8.46 16.62
CA MET A 40 -2.71 -9.22 17.45
C MET A 40 -3.03 -8.44 18.72
N TYR A 41 -4.32 -8.27 19.00
CA TYR A 41 -4.81 -7.56 20.19
C TYR A 41 -5.36 -8.59 21.19
N VAL A 42 -4.74 -8.70 22.36
CA VAL A 42 -5.12 -9.64 23.43
C VAL A 42 -5.38 -8.85 24.71
N GLY A 43 -6.66 -8.67 25.05
CA GLY A 43 -7.09 -7.74 26.09
C GLY A 43 -6.62 -6.32 25.77
N ASP A 44 -5.83 -5.75 26.67
CA ASP A 44 -5.26 -4.40 26.51
C ASP A 44 -3.91 -4.38 25.79
N LYS A 45 -3.32 -5.55 25.52
CA LYS A 45 -2.00 -5.67 24.88
C LYS A 45 -2.13 -5.77 23.35
N CYS A 46 -1.25 -5.06 22.64
CA CYS A 46 -1.07 -5.20 21.21
C CYS A 46 0.31 -5.81 20.92
N PHE A 47 0.33 -6.89 20.13
CA PHE A 47 1.54 -7.56 19.67
C PHE A 47 1.74 -7.29 18.19
N SER A 48 2.87 -6.70 17.84
CA SER A 48 3.28 -6.53 16.44
C SER A 48 3.75 -7.86 15.87
N ILE A 49 3.13 -8.31 14.78
CA ILE A 49 3.39 -9.60 14.13
C ILE A 49 3.90 -9.36 12.73
N GLY A 50 4.95 -10.06 12.32
CA GLY A 50 5.42 -10.07 10.95
C GLY A 50 6.28 -11.29 10.69
N LYS A 51 6.33 -11.72 9.43
CA LYS A 51 7.26 -12.77 9.02
C LYS A 51 8.56 -12.16 8.51
N ASP A 52 9.66 -12.80 8.85
CA ASP A 52 10.99 -12.50 8.31
C ASP A 52 11.67 -13.82 7.92
N PRO A 53 11.43 -14.34 6.70
CA PRO A 53 11.97 -15.63 6.29
C PRO A 53 13.51 -15.60 6.21
N ILE A 54 14.17 -16.62 6.77
CA ILE A 54 15.64 -16.73 6.81
C ILE A 54 16.27 -16.71 5.41
N ALA A 55 15.60 -17.33 4.43
CA ALA A 55 16.05 -17.35 3.03
C ALA A 55 15.98 -15.97 2.32
N GLY A 56 15.52 -14.93 3.02
CA GLY A 56 15.37 -13.59 2.49
C GLY A 56 14.13 -13.41 1.62
N GLY A 57 13.81 -12.15 1.37
CA GLY A 57 12.63 -11.76 0.60
C GLY A 57 11.31 -11.97 1.34
N LYS A 58 10.28 -11.22 0.94
CA LYS A 58 8.91 -11.32 1.49
C LYS A 58 8.79 -11.02 3.00
N LYS A 59 9.72 -10.26 3.59
CA LYS A 59 9.55 -9.66 4.91
C LYS A 59 8.26 -8.83 4.92
N SER A 60 7.45 -8.98 5.96
CA SER A 60 6.21 -8.18 6.12
C SER A 60 6.37 -7.14 7.21
N TYR A 61 5.67 -6.01 7.07
CA TYR A 61 5.65 -4.97 8.09
C TYR A 61 4.88 -5.42 9.34
N PRO A 62 5.50 -5.34 10.55
CA PRO A 62 4.83 -5.66 11.79
C PRO A 62 4.13 -4.44 12.40
N GLY A 63 3.02 -4.72 13.09
CA GLY A 63 2.09 -3.72 13.62
C GLY A 63 1.15 -3.19 12.52
N ASN A 64 -0.01 -2.63 12.90
CA ASN A 64 -0.94 -2.03 11.96
C ASN A 64 -0.59 -0.55 11.75
N PRO A 65 0.04 -0.11 10.64
CA PRO A 65 0.45 1.28 10.50
C PRO A 65 -0.65 2.11 9.82
N PRO A 66 -0.97 3.30 10.34
CA PRO A 66 -1.77 4.26 9.58
C PRO A 66 -0.96 4.74 8.36
N VAL A 67 -1.66 5.12 7.29
CA VAL A 67 -1.03 5.65 6.08
C VAL A 67 -1.18 7.16 6.09
N ILE A 68 -0.05 7.87 6.09
CA ILE A 68 0.01 9.32 6.16
C ILE A 68 0.47 9.87 4.81
N ARG A 69 -0.11 10.99 4.41
CA ARG A 69 0.39 11.81 3.29
C ARG A 69 1.38 12.83 3.82
N ASP A 70 2.60 12.82 3.32
CA ASP A 70 3.60 13.84 3.67
C ASP A 70 3.34 15.18 2.94
N ALA A 71 4.14 16.20 3.27
CA ALA A 71 4.01 17.53 2.68
C ALA A 71 4.29 17.54 1.15
N ALA A 72 5.03 16.57 0.62
CA ALA A 72 5.27 16.40 -0.81
C ALA A 72 4.15 15.61 -1.51
N GLY A 73 3.12 15.19 -0.76
CA GLY A 73 1.99 14.43 -1.29
C GLY A 73 2.23 12.92 -1.38
N VAL A 74 3.35 12.40 -0.87
CA VAL A 74 3.69 10.97 -0.93
C VAL A 74 2.95 10.22 0.19
N LEU A 75 2.36 9.08 -0.15
CA LEU A 75 1.70 8.18 0.82
C LEU A 75 2.72 7.22 1.42
N ARG A 76 2.78 7.16 2.76
CA ARG A 76 3.69 6.29 3.51
C ARG A 76 3.02 5.74 4.76
N ASN A 77 3.42 4.54 5.18
CA ASN A 77 3.08 4.06 6.52
C ASN A 77 3.68 5.00 7.58
N ARG A 78 3.02 5.20 8.72
CA ARG A 78 3.58 6.03 9.79
C ARG A 78 4.85 5.41 10.37
N GLY A 79 5.93 6.19 10.39
CA GLY A 79 7.24 5.75 10.85
C GLY A 79 8.32 6.81 10.70
N LYS A 80 9.54 6.49 11.09
CA LYS A 80 10.75 7.30 10.81
C LYS A 80 11.36 6.83 9.50
N TYR A 81 11.77 7.78 8.67
CA TYR A 81 12.35 7.55 7.36
C TYR A 81 13.70 8.21 7.25
N ASN A 82 14.61 7.62 6.47
CA ASN A 82 15.85 8.30 6.08
C ASN A 82 15.62 9.22 4.87
N GLU A 83 16.66 9.96 4.48
CA GLU A 83 16.65 10.88 3.34
C GLU A 83 16.36 10.20 2.00
N LYS A 84 16.63 8.90 1.88
CA LYS A 84 16.31 8.09 0.70
C LYS A 84 14.86 7.60 0.68
N GLY A 85 14.08 7.89 1.72
CA GLY A 85 12.70 7.46 1.86
C GLY A 85 12.53 6.01 2.31
N GLU A 86 13.58 5.37 2.82
CA GLU A 86 13.53 4.04 3.42
C GLU A 86 13.07 4.15 4.87
N MET A 87 12.17 3.27 5.31
CA MET A 87 11.67 3.29 6.68
C MET A 87 12.69 2.70 7.64
N LEU A 88 13.11 3.49 8.63
CA LEU A 88 14.03 3.10 9.70
C LEU A 88 13.29 2.47 10.89
N GLU A 89 12.12 3.01 11.23
CA GLU A 89 11.34 2.58 12.38
C GLU A 89 9.84 2.69 12.05
N ALA A 90 9.07 1.63 12.29
CA ALA A 90 7.63 1.65 12.12
C ALA A 90 6.95 2.16 13.39
N HIS A 91 5.94 3.02 13.25
CA HIS A 91 5.11 3.50 14.36
C HIS A 91 3.66 3.01 14.19
N PRO A 92 3.36 1.74 14.52
CA PRO A 92 2.03 1.17 14.36
C PRO A 92 1.00 1.83 15.28
N MET A 93 -0.28 1.57 15.03
CA MET A 93 -1.39 2.01 15.88
C MET A 93 -1.31 1.36 17.27
N SER A 94 -1.57 2.15 18.31
CA SER A 94 -1.92 1.61 19.62
C SER A 94 -3.29 0.91 19.60
N ASN A 95 -3.64 0.22 20.68
CA ASN A 95 -4.96 -0.42 20.82
C ASN A 95 -6.10 0.60 20.82
N GLU A 96 -5.86 1.79 21.38
CA GLU A 96 -6.82 2.89 21.35
C GLU A 96 -6.97 3.45 19.94
N GLU A 97 -5.86 3.80 19.30
CA GLU A 97 -5.84 4.32 17.92
C GLU A 97 -6.48 3.36 16.92
N PHE A 98 -6.33 2.04 17.12
CA PHE A 98 -7.01 1.05 16.29
C PHE A 98 -8.54 1.12 16.39
N ARG A 99 -9.06 1.47 17.58
CA ARG A 99 -10.51 1.57 17.84
C ARG A 99 -11.08 2.93 17.45
N THR A 100 -10.33 4.00 17.66
CA THR A 100 -10.79 5.39 17.50
C THR A 100 -10.33 6.03 16.20
N GLY A 101 -9.37 5.43 15.52
CA GLY A 101 -8.72 5.97 14.32
C GLY A 101 -7.50 6.84 14.65
N VAL A 102 -6.72 7.14 13.62
CA VAL A 102 -5.55 8.02 13.71
C VAL A 102 -5.80 9.28 12.92
N LYS A 103 -5.57 10.44 13.56
CA LYS A 103 -5.68 11.73 12.87
C LYS A 103 -4.69 11.79 11.70
N GLY A 104 -5.20 12.06 10.50
CA GLY A 104 -4.40 12.18 9.28
C GLY A 104 -4.13 10.85 8.56
N ASP A 105 -4.65 9.73 9.07
CA ASP A 105 -4.69 8.49 8.31
C ASP A 105 -5.58 8.66 7.08
N VAL A 106 -5.08 8.25 5.91
CA VAL A 106 -5.83 8.29 4.66
C VAL A 106 -6.68 7.04 4.44
N LEU A 107 -6.46 6.00 5.25
CA LEU A 107 -7.31 4.81 5.24
C LEU A 107 -8.66 5.13 5.89
N ARG A 108 -9.72 4.56 5.31
CA ARG A 108 -11.09 4.71 5.79
C ARG A 108 -11.76 3.35 5.92
N THR A 109 -12.57 3.20 6.96
CA THR A 109 -13.46 2.05 7.07
C THR A 109 -14.50 2.12 5.96
N VAL A 110 -14.49 1.13 5.07
CA VAL A 110 -15.48 1.00 3.98
C VAL A 110 -16.50 -0.10 4.28
N PHE A 111 -16.14 -1.05 5.15
CA PHE A 111 -16.97 -2.17 5.57
C PHE A 111 -16.84 -2.38 7.07
N LYS A 112 -17.97 -2.55 7.76
CA LYS A 112 -18.04 -2.79 9.21
C LYS A 112 -19.26 -3.63 9.55
N ASP A 113 -19.09 -4.66 10.37
CA ASP A 113 -20.17 -5.48 10.93
C ASP A 113 -21.18 -5.99 9.89
N GLY A 114 -20.67 -6.51 8.75
CA GLY A 114 -21.49 -7.07 7.69
C GLY A 114 -22.07 -6.04 6.71
N LYS A 115 -21.80 -4.74 6.89
CA LYS A 115 -22.37 -3.66 6.09
C LYS A 115 -21.31 -2.79 5.44
N MET A 116 -21.59 -2.34 4.22
CA MET A 116 -20.87 -1.24 3.61
C MET A 116 -21.22 0.04 4.36
N VAL A 117 -20.20 0.77 4.81
CA VAL A 117 -20.35 2.04 5.54
C VAL A 117 -19.89 3.24 4.70
N TYR A 118 -19.34 2.97 3.52
CA TYR A 118 -18.92 3.97 2.55
C TYR A 118 -19.24 3.44 1.16
N ASP A 119 -19.93 4.24 0.35
CA ASP A 119 -20.21 3.93 -1.05
C ASP A 119 -19.10 4.50 -1.94
N GLN A 120 -18.60 3.70 -2.89
CA GLN A 120 -17.40 4.05 -3.68
C GLN A 120 -17.71 4.93 -4.88
#